data_AF-H9GB07-F1
#
_entry.id   AF-H9GB07-F1
#
_cell.length_a   1.000
_cell.length_b   1.000
_cell.length_c   1.000
_cell.angle_alpha   90.00
_cell.angle_beta   90.00
_cell.angle_gamma   90.00
#
_symmetry.space_group_name_H-M   'P 1'
#
loop_
_entity.id
_entity.type
_entity.pdbx_description
1 polymer ?
#
loop_
_entity_poly.entity_id
_entity_poly.type
_entity_poly.pdbx_seq_one_letter_code
_entity_poly.pdbx_strand_id
1 'polypeptide(L)'
;MGDRHAPFEIVHAHLPIISGRSSARFEISHAHLSVPLRTIWEGGGSLSERRDLFPISTNPMPGRREAECSDWLPGDWLPETGTARPRRPFFPLRLNRGAAIIAASRAMASTSWAPKTQTVTLIPGDGIGPEISNAVMEIFGAAKAPVQFEERNVSAIQGPGGKWMIPLDAKESMDKNKIGLKGPLKTPIAAGHPSMNLLLRKTFDLYANIRPCVSIEGYKTPYADVDIVTIRENTEGEYSGIEHVIVDGVVQSIKLITEDASKRIADFAFEYARNNQRSKVTAVHKANIMRMSDGLFLKKCREAAENCKDIKFNEMYLDTVCLNMVQDPTQFDVLVMPNLYGDILSDLCAGLIGGLGVTPSGNIGANGVAIFESVHGTAPDIAGKDLANPTALLLSAVMMLRHMGLQEYATKIEDACYATIKDGKVLTKDLGGNAKCSEFTAEICRRVKLAE
;
A
#
# COMPACT_ATOMS: atom_id res chain seq x y z
N MET A 1 -53.32 -5.05 -8.42
CA MET A 1 -53.87 -6.34 -8.87
C MET A 1 -53.40 -6.60 -10.29
N GLY A 2 -52.74 -7.73 -10.53
CA GLY A 2 -52.45 -8.29 -11.87
C GLY A 2 -51.17 -7.73 -12.53
N ASP A 3 -49.97 -8.18 -12.18
CA ASP A 3 -49.32 -9.45 -12.59
C ASP A 3 -49.27 -9.69 -14.10
N ARG A 4 -48.05 -9.64 -14.66
CA ARG A 4 -47.56 -10.59 -15.67
C ARG A 4 -46.03 -10.50 -15.79
N HIS A 5 -45.37 -11.40 -15.07
CA HIS A 5 -43.98 -11.81 -15.27
C HIS A 5 -43.78 -12.38 -16.68
N ALA A 6 -42.71 -11.96 -17.36
CA ALA A 6 -42.15 -12.66 -18.52
C ALA A 6 -40.93 -13.48 -18.05
N PRO A 7 -40.79 -14.77 -18.46
CA PRO A 7 -39.73 -15.63 -17.98
C PRO A 7 -38.41 -15.40 -18.73
N PHE A 8 -37.30 -15.57 -18.00
CA PHE A 8 -35.94 -15.66 -18.53
C PHE A 8 -35.76 -16.95 -19.32
N GLU A 9 -35.28 -16.86 -20.56
CA GLU A 9 -34.87 -18.00 -21.38
C GLU A 9 -33.49 -18.50 -20.92
N ILE A 10 -33.45 -19.75 -20.45
CA ILE A 10 -32.23 -20.52 -20.19
C ILE A 10 -31.84 -21.20 -21.50
N VAL A 11 -30.69 -20.84 -22.06
CA VAL A 11 -30.12 -21.52 -23.23
C VAL A 11 -29.53 -22.87 -22.77
N HIS A 12 -30.29 -23.95 -22.96
CA HIS A 12 -29.77 -25.32 -22.87
C HIS A 12 -29.03 -25.67 -24.16
N ALA A 13 -27.69 -25.73 -24.11
CA ALA A 13 -26.92 -26.38 -25.16
C ALA A 13 -27.02 -27.91 -25.01
N HIS A 14 -27.77 -28.55 -25.91
CA HIS A 14 -27.76 -30.00 -26.10
C HIS A 14 -26.42 -30.44 -26.72
N LEU A 15 -25.71 -31.34 -26.03
CA LEU A 15 -24.63 -32.14 -26.62
C LEU A 15 -25.14 -33.57 -26.86
N PRO A 16 -24.95 -34.16 -28.05
CA PRO A 16 -25.42 -35.49 -28.33
C PRO A 16 -24.56 -36.56 -27.66
N ILE A 17 -25.23 -37.56 -27.09
CA ILE A 17 -24.65 -38.81 -26.59
C ILE A 17 -24.15 -39.60 -27.80
N ILE A 18 -22.85 -39.88 -27.86
CA ILE A 18 -22.28 -40.89 -28.76
C ILE A 18 -21.60 -41.96 -27.90
N SER A 19 -22.19 -43.15 -27.93
CA SER A 19 -21.62 -44.40 -27.45
C SER A 19 -20.50 -44.88 -28.37
N GLY A 20 -19.32 -45.19 -27.83
CA GLY A 20 -18.26 -45.85 -28.59
C GLY A 20 -17.05 -46.21 -27.75
N ARG A 21 -16.85 -47.50 -27.49
CA ARG A 21 -15.58 -48.05 -27.00
C ARG A 21 -14.53 -47.94 -28.11
N SER A 22 -13.42 -47.26 -27.86
CA SER A 22 -12.12 -47.62 -28.44
C SER A 22 -10.97 -46.99 -27.66
N SER A 23 -9.95 -47.82 -27.45
CA SER A 23 -8.67 -47.52 -26.84
C SER A 23 -7.79 -46.67 -27.77
N ALA A 24 -7.21 -45.59 -27.25
CA ALA A 24 -5.99 -45.01 -27.81
C ALA A 24 -5.19 -44.30 -26.71
N ARG A 25 -3.93 -44.73 -26.54
CA ARG A 25 -2.90 -44.10 -25.70
C ARG A 25 -2.52 -42.74 -26.29
N PHE A 26 -2.30 -41.75 -25.44
CA PHE A 26 -1.42 -40.62 -25.74
C PHE A 26 -0.46 -40.45 -24.56
N GLU A 27 0.83 -40.66 -24.84
CA GLU A 27 1.96 -40.30 -23.98
C GLU A 27 2.19 -38.80 -24.03
N ILE A 28 2.39 -38.16 -22.87
CA ILE A 28 3.22 -36.95 -22.77
C ILE A 28 4.15 -37.13 -21.57
N SER A 29 5.43 -37.05 -21.88
CA SER A 29 6.58 -37.18 -20.98
C SER A 29 6.89 -35.87 -20.24
N HIS A 30 7.18 -35.91 -18.94
CA HIS A 30 8.51 -35.66 -18.35
C HIS A 30 8.47 -35.42 -16.83
N ALA A 31 9.49 -35.99 -16.18
CA ALA A 31 10.16 -35.60 -14.94
C ALA A 31 9.50 -35.92 -13.58
N HIS A 32 9.98 -37.03 -13.03
CA HIS A 32 9.93 -37.45 -11.64
C HIS A 32 10.47 -36.40 -10.64
N LEU A 33 9.76 -36.24 -9.53
CA LEU A 33 10.35 -36.08 -8.19
C LEU A 33 9.40 -36.74 -7.17
N SER A 34 9.74 -37.97 -6.82
CA SER A 34 9.03 -38.82 -5.87
C SER A 34 9.59 -38.65 -4.46
N VAL A 35 8.73 -38.34 -3.49
CA VAL A 35 8.99 -38.54 -2.05
C VAL A 35 7.84 -39.41 -1.51
N PRO A 36 8.10 -40.59 -0.92
CA PRO A 36 7.04 -41.52 -0.56
C PRO A 36 6.45 -41.23 0.82
N LEU A 37 5.11 -41.14 0.88
CA LEU A 37 4.31 -41.31 2.10
C LEU A 37 4.26 -42.81 2.45
N ARG A 38 4.74 -43.17 3.64
CA ARG A 38 4.56 -44.53 4.20
C ARG A 38 3.18 -44.66 4.82
N THR A 39 2.38 -45.55 4.26
CA THR A 39 1.20 -46.17 4.86
C THR A 39 1.65 -47.30 5.78
N ILE A 40 1.14 -47.36 7.02
CA ILE A 40 1.12 -48.56 7.87
C ILE A 40 -0.34 -48.88 8.14
N TRP A 41 -0.86 -49.89 7.45
CA TRP A 41 -2.13 -50.55 7.78
C TRP A 41 -2.03 -52.00 7.31
N GLU A 42 -1.65 -52.89 8.21
CA GLU A 42 -1.88 -54.33 8.08
C GLU A 42 -2.16 -54.89 9.49
N GLY A 43 -3.17 -55.76 9.58
CA GLY A 43 -3.42 -56.56 10.77
C GLY A 43 -4.88 -56.67 11.17
N GLY A 44 -5.71 -57.27 10.31
CA GLY A 44 -7.03 -57.76 10.70
C GLY A 44 -6.94 -58.99 11.60
N GLY A 45 -7.86 -59.11 12.55
CA GLY A 45 -8.07 -60.29 13.38
C GLY A 45 -9.30 -60.13 14.27
N SER A 46 -10.41 -60.75 13.88
CA SER A 46 -11.64 -60.86 14.67
C SER A 46 -11.58 -62.07 15.62
N LEU A 47 -12.05 -61.93 16.86
CA LEU A 47 -13.12 -62.77 17.45
C LEU A 47 -13.31 -62.58 18.97
N SER A 48 -14.59 -62.62 19.35
CA SER A 48 -15.19 -63.06 20.62
C SER A 48 -15.25 -62.13 21.84
N GLU A 49 -16.48 -61.67 22.09
CA GLU A 49 -17.23 -61.65 23.36
C GLU A 49 -16.47 -61.69 24.69
N ARG A 50 -16.67 -60.64 25.49
CA ARG A 50 -17.06 -60.77 26.91
C ARG A 50 -17.73 -59.49 27.43
N ARG A 51 -18.88 -59.70 28.08
CA ARG A 51 -19.65 -58.73 28.88
C ARG A 51 -18.96 -58.48 30.24
N ASP A 52 -19.49 -57.48 30.95
CA ASP A 52 -19.34 -57.16 32.39
C ASP A 52 -18.24 -56.14 32.72
N LEU A 53 -18.39 -55.12 33.58
CA LEU A 53 -19.44 -54.56 34.45
C LEU A 53 -18.89 -53.17 34.91
N PHE A 54 -19.77 -52.20 35.15
CA PHE A 54 -19.46 -50.94 35.84
C PHE A 54 -19.03 -51.17 37.30
N PRO A 55 -18.39 -50.18 37.94
CA PRO A 55 -19.11 -49.53 39.03
C PRO A 55 -19.03 -48.00 39.09
N ILE A 56 -20.13 -47.45 39.63
CA ILE A 56 -20.39 -46.07 40.04
C ILE A 56 -19.99 -45.89 41.51
N SER A 57 -19.47 -44.70 41.88
CA SER A 57 -19.44 -44.16 43.26
C SER A 57 -19.13 -42.65 43.18
N THR A 58 -20.10 -41.71 43.17
CA THR A 58 -20.84 -41.02 44.26
C THR A 58 -20.04 -40.21 45.30
N ASN A 59 -19.94 -38.88 45.03
CA ASN A 59 -20.12 -37.68 45.90
C ASN A 59 -19.15 -37.35 47.09
N PRO A 60 -19.11 -36.08 47.62
CA PRO A 60 -19.67 -34.80 47.15
C PRO A 60 -18.74 -33.53 47.28
N MET A 61 -19.22 -32.40 46.72
CA MET A 61 -18.73 -31.01 46.87
C MET A 61 -19.01 -30.36 48.25
N PRO A 62 -18.26 -29.31 48.60
CA PRO A 62 -18.83 -28.01 49.02
C PRO A 62 -18.23 -26.88 48.16
N GLY A 63 -18.86 -25.77 47.78
CA GLY A 63 -19.87 -24.94 48.42
C GLY A 63 -19.46 -23.47 48.17
N ARG A 64 -20.19 -22.79 47.27
CA ARG A 64 -20.28 -21.35 46.93
C ARG A 64 -19.26 -20.34 47.51
N ARG A 65 -18.81 -19.42 46.65
CA ARG A 65 -19.13 -17.98 46.77
C ARG A 65 -18.89 -17.22 45.47
N GLU A 66 -19.93 -16.51 45.02
CA GLU A 66 -19.89 -15.43 44.04
C GLU A 66 -19.05 -14.28 44.61
N ALA A 67 -18.27 -13.62 43.75
CA ALA A 67 -17.60 -12.37 44.08
C ALA A 67 -17.99 -11.32 43.04
N GLU A 68 -18.63 -10.27 43.55
CA GLU A 68 -19.22 -9.15 42.86
C GLU A 68 -18.19 -8.17 42.30
N CYS A 69 -18.69 -7.37 41.36
CA CYS A 69 -18.10 -6.20 40.76
C CYS A 69 -18.15 -5.00 41.73
N SER A 70 -17.01 -4.52 42.21
CA SER A 70 -16.79 -3.13 42.63
C SER A 70 -15.34 -2.98 43.11
N ASP A 71 -14.62 -2.01 42.55
CA ASP A 71 -13.52 -1.24 43.16
C ASP A 71 -12.40 -0.93 42.16
N TRP A 72 -12.65 0.02 41.26
CA TRP A 72 -11.59 0.90 40.72
C TRP A 72 -12.20 2.29 40.47
N LEU A 73 -11.99 3.19 41.43
CA LEU A 73 -12.11 4.64 41.26
C LEU A 73 -10.70 5.27 41.38
N PRO A 74 -10.50 6.50 40.88
CA PRO A 74 -9.43 6.81 39.95
C PRO A 74 -8.22 7.47 40.63
N GLY A 75 -7.02 7.13 40.16
CA GLY A 75 -5.81 7.87 40.46
C GLY A 75 -5.68 9.07 39.52
N ASP A 76 -5.56 10.24 40.12
CA ASP A 76 -5.35 11.54 39.49
C ASP A 76 -4.21 11.53 38.47
N TRP A 77 -4.52 11.86 37.22
CA TRP A 77 -3.54 12.33 36.24
C TRP A 77 -3.93 13.73 35.80
N LEU A 78 -3.32 14.73 36.44
CA LEU A 78 -3.25 16.09 35.92
C LEU A 78 -2.45 16.07 34.60
N PRO A 79 -2.91 16.75 33.53
CA PRO A 79 -2.10 16.89 32.33
C PRO A 79 -1.00 17.93 32.61
N GLU A 80 0.26 17.49 32.64
CA GLU A 80 1.37 18.40 32.40
C GLU A 80 1.20 18.98 31.00
N THR A 81 1.11 20.30 30.93
CA THR A 81 1.06 21.09 29.70
C THR A 81 2.34 20.87 28.91
N GLY A 82 2.33 19.86 28.04
CA GLY A 82 3.39 19.61 27.07
C GLY A 82 3.42 20.71 26.02
N THR A 83 4.48 21.50 26.03
CA THR A 83 4.85 22.45 25.00
C THR A 83 4.82 21.80 23.62
N ALA A 84 4.15 22.44 22.65
CA ALA A 84 4.08 22.02 21.26
C ALA A 84 5.46 21.61 20.73
N ARG A 85 5.57 20.39 20.19
CA ARG A 85 6.79 19.92 19.53
C ARG A 85 7.00 20.73 18.25
N PRO A 86 8.16 21.37 18.04
CA PRO A 86 8.45 22.00 16.75
C PRO A 86 8.53 20.93 15.66
N ARG A 87 7.88 21.20 14.52
CA ARG A 87 7.96 20.38 13.30
C ARG A 87 9.41 20.22 12.87
N ARG A 88 9.83 18.99 12.61
CA ARG A 88 11.19 18.69 12.16
C ARG A 88 11.23 18.70 10.62
N PRO A 89 12.05 19.56 10.00
CA PRO A 89 12.32 19.45 8.57
C PRO A 89 13.07 18.15 8.28
N PHE A 90 12.68 17.49 7.21
CA PHE A 90 13.23 16.24 6.72
C PHE A 90 14.67 16.47 6.18
N PHE A 91 15.69 15.81 6.76
CA PHE A 91 17.12 16.01 6.42
C PHE A 91 17.95 14.70 6.54
N PRO A 92 19.20 14.64 6.06
CA PRO A 92 19.64 13.93 4.87
C PRO A 92 19.96 12.42 5.01
N LEU A 93 20.02 11.73 3.86
CA LEU A 93 20.88 10.56 3.61
C LEU A 93 22.34 11.03 3.42
N ARG A 94 23.27 10.53 4.24
CA ARG A 94 24.71 10.58 3.98
C ARG A 94 25.21 9.19 3.61
N LEU A 95 25.77 9.04 2.41
CA LEU A 95 26.70 7.95 2.12
C LEU A 95 28.00 8.20 2.92
N ASN A 96 28.30 7.33 3.88
CA ASN A 96 29.58 7.34 4.58
C ASN A 96 30.68 6.75 3.69
N ARG A 97 31.62 7.58 3.24
CA ARG A 97 33.01 7.19 2.95
C ARG A 97 33.94 7.98 3.85
N GLY A 98 34.93 7.29 4.40
CA GLY A 98 35.74 7.65 5.56
C GLY A 98 36.47 9.00 5.52
N ALA A 99 36.82 9.44 6.72
CA ALA A 99 37.49 10.68 7.06
C ALA A 99 38.96 10.74 6.59
N ALA A 100 39.38 11.90 6.06
CA ALA A 100 40.42 12.77 6.62
C ALA A 100 40.95 13.77 5.57
N ILE A 101 40.91 15.06 5.91
CA ILE A 101 42.00 16.06 5.85
C ILE A 101 41.38 17.48 5.83
N ILE A 102 41.79 18.27 6.81
CA ILE A 102 41.39 19.65 7.06
C ILE A 102 42.32 20.62 6.32
N ALA A 103 41.72 21.71 5.83
CA ALA A 103 42.30 23.02 5.46
C ALA A 103 43.26 23.10 4.26
N ALA A 104 42.72 23.56 3.13
CA ALA A 104 43.30 24.65 2.32
C ALA A 104 42.34 25.10 1.21
N SER A 105 42.32 26.40 0.95
CA SER A 105 41.80 27.09 -0.24
C SER A 105 40.33 27.53 -0.26
N ARG A 106 40.11 28.71 0.35
CA ARG A 106 39.18 29.72 -0.16
C ARG A 106 39.67 30.18 -1.54
N ALA A 107 39.23 29.50 -2.60
CA ALA A 107 39.12 29.99 -3.98
C ALA A 107 38.92 28.80 -4.91
N MET A 108 37.68 28.31 -5.02
CA MET A 108 37.25 27.58 -6.22
C MET A 108 35.86 28.05 -6.61
N ALA A 109 35.80 28.45 -7.87
CA ALA A 109 34.68 28.93 -8.66
C ALA A 109 33.31 28.43 -8.20
N SER A 110 32.36 29.36 -8.15
CA SER A 110 30.94 29.10 -8.29
C SER A 110 30.66 28.51 -9.67
N THR A 111 30.95 27.22 -9.85
CA THR A 111 30.37 26.46 -10.95
C THR A 111 28.95 26.16 -10.52
N SER A 112 27.99 26.95 -11.00
CA SER A 112 26.56 26.64 -10.86
C SER A 112 26.30 25.33 -11.61
N TRP A 113 26.41 24.20 -10.91
CA TRP A 113 25.97 22.91 -11.42
C TRP A 113 24.44 22.96 -11.47
N ALA A 114 23.88 23.40 -12.60
CA ALA A 114 22.46 23.24 -12.83
C ALA A 114 22.15 21.74 -12.77
N PRO A 115 21.19 21.28 -11.94
CA PRO A 115 20.86 19.88 -11.86
C PRO A 115 20.48 19.36 -13.25
N LYS A 116 21.07 18.23 -13.64
CA LYS A 116 20.81 17.60 -14.94
C LYS A 116 19.34 17.21 -15.00
N THR A 117 18.62 17.67 -16.02
CA THR A 117 17.22 17.29 -16.26
C THR A 117 17.11 15.77 -16.36
N GLN A 118 16.22 15.19 -15.55
CA GLN A 118 15.92 13.76 -15.56
C GLN A 118 14.58 13.51 -16.24
N THR A 119 14.53 12.49 -17.10
CA THR A 119 13.28 12.07 -17.74
C THR A 119 12.50 11.15 -16.81
N VAL A 120 11.22 11.43 -16.62
CA VAL A 120 10.28 10.64 -15.80
C VAL A 120 9.15 10.17 -16.70
N THR A 121 8.80 8.88 -16.62
CA THR A 121 7.63 8.36 -17.33
C THR A 121 6.36 8.87 -16.67
N LEU A 122 5.53 9.62 -17.39
CA LEU A 122 4.23 10.08 -16.92
C LEU A 122 3.13 9.18 -17.49
N ILE A 123 2.27 8.68 -16.63
CA ILE A 123 1.07 7.94 -17.02
C ILE A 123 -0.12 8.76 -16.54
N PRO A 124 -0.74 9.60 -17.40
CA PRO A 124 -1.83 10.47 -16.98
C PRO A 124 -3.01 9.72 -16.38
N GLY A 125 -3.28 8.50 -16.87
CA GLY A 125 -4.33 7.63 -16.40
C GLY A 125 -5.72 8.01 -16.94
N ASP A 126 -6.75 7.62 -16.21
CA ASP A 126 -8.16 7.70 -16.61
C ASP A 126 -8.97 8.63 -15.70
N GLY A 127 -10.15 9.06 -16.17
CA GLY A 127 -11.06 9.91 -15.39
C GLY A 127 -10.45 11.27 -15.08
N ILE A 128 -10.30 11.61 -13.80
CA ILE A 128 -9.63 12.85 -13.36
C ILE A 128 -8.10 12.84 -13.57
N GLY A 129 -7.51 11.70 -13.96
CA GLY A 129 -6.06 11.55 -14.08
C GLY A 129 -5.37 12.58 -14.99
N PRO A 130 -5.86 12.82 -16.22
CA PRO A 130 -5.30 13.84 -17.10
C PRO A 130 -5.33 15.26 -16.52
N GLU A 131 -6.43 15.69 -15.88
CA GLU A 131 -6.53 17.05 -15.32
C GLU A 131 -5.56 17.27 -14.15
N ILE A 132 -5.45 16.32 -13.23
CA ILE A 132 -4.52 16.44 -12.10
C ILE A 132 -3.06 16.26 -12.53
N SER A 133 -2.80 15.46 -13.57
CA SER A 133 -1.44 15.30 -14.14
C SER A 133 -0.96 16.59 -14.79
N ASN A 134 -1.83 17.27 -15.55
CA ASN A 134 -1.55 18.57 -16.12
C ASN A 134 -1.26 19.62 -15.03
N ALA A 135 -2.07 19.64 -13.96
CA ALA A 135 -1.83 20.52 -12.81
C ALA A 135 -0.43 20.32 -12.20
N VAL A 136 0.00 19.05 -12.01
CA VAL A 136 1.35 18.74 -11.52
C VAL A 136 2.42 19.24 -12.48
N MET A 137 2.27 19.03 -13.80
CA MET A 137 3.22 19.52 -14.79
C MET A 137 3.35 21.05 -14.78
N GLU A 138 2.24 21.77 -14.65
CA GLU A 138 2.24 23.24 -14.54
C GLU A 138 2.99 23.72 -13.28
N ILE A 139 2.75 23.08 -12.13
CA ILE A 139 3.42 23.40 -10.87
C ILE A 139 4.93 23.10 -10.95
N PHE A 140 5.32 21.99 -11.58
CA PHE A 140 6.73 21.66 -11.82
C PHE A 140 7.41 22.67 -12.74
N GLY A 141 6.70 23.13 -13.79
CA GLY A 141 7.15 24.20 -14.67
C GLY A 141 7.33 25.53 -13.92
N ALA A 142 6.38 25.90 -13.07
CA ALA A 142 6.48 27.08 -12.21
C ALA A 142 7.65 27.00 -11.21
N ALA A 143 7.93 25.81 -10.69
CA ALA A 143 9.06 25.55 -9.80
C ALA A 143 10.42 25.47 -10.53
N LYS A 144 10.41 25.42 -11.88
CA LYS A 144 11.60 25.13 -12.71
C LYS A 144 12.29 23.83 -12.26
N ALA A 145 11.50 22.82 -11.89
CA ALA A 145 12.01 21.52 -11.48
C ALA A 145 12.73 20.84 -12.67
N PRO A 146 13.91 20.23 -12.48
CA PRO A 146 14.72 19.64 -13.54
C PRO A 146 14.16 18.25 -13.95
N VAL A 147 12.89 18.21 -14.32
CA VAL A 147 12.16 17.00 -14.70
C VAL A 147 11.54 17.20 -16.07
N GLN A 148 11.76 16.23 -16.96
CA GLN A 148 11.07 16.15 -18.24
C GLN A 148 10.11 14.97 -18.21
N PHE A 149 8.82 15.23 -18.36
CA PHE A 149 7.82 14.17 -18.41
C PHE A 149 7.76 13.55 -19.81
N GLU A 150 7.84 12.22 -19.86
CA GLU A 150 7.62 11.40 -21.04
C GLU A 150 6.28 10.68 -20.89
N GLU A 151 5.24 11.21 -21.52
CA GLU A 151 3.89 10.64 -21.42
C GLU A 151 3.79 9.28 -22.12
N ARG A 152 3.17 8.33 -21.43
CA ARG A 152 2.88 6.97 -21.91
C ARG A 152 1.48 6.53 -21.48
N ASN A 153 0.87 5.72 -22.33
CA ASN A 153 -0.43 5.11 -22.06
C ASN A 153 -0.22 3.67 -21.58
N VAL A 154 -1.00 3.23 -20.61
CA VAL A 154 -0.93 1.86 -20.05
C VAL A 154 -2.24 1.09 -20.21
N SER A 155 -3.04 1.43 -21.21
CA SER A 155 -4.23 0.68 -21.58
C SER A 155 -3.86 -0.77 -21.85
N ALA A 156 -4.65 -1.70 -21.30
CA ALA A 156 -4.36 -3.12 -21.38
C ALA A 156 -4.26 -3.59 -22.83
N ILE A 157 -3.19 -4.32 -23.16
CA ILE A 157 -3.03 -5.00 -24.45
C ILE A 157 -2.99 -6.51 -24.24
N GLN A 158 -3.38 -7.27 -25.27
CA GLN A 158 -3.22 -8.73 -25.28
C GLN A 158 -1.89 -9.09 -25.92
N GLY A 159 -1.02 -9.74 -25.15
CA GLY A 159 0.24 -10.29 -25.62
C GLY A 159 0.11 -11.69 -26.22
N PRO A 160 1.25 -12.33 -26.55
CA PRO A 160 1.28 -13.70 -27.04
C PRO A 160 0.52 -14.67 -26.10
N GLY A 161 -0.34 -15.51 -26.68
CA GLY A 161 -1.18 -16.44 -25.92
C GLY A 161 -2.35 -15.79 -25.18
N GLY A 162 -2.75 -14.57 -25.55
CA GLY A 162 -3.93 -13.89 -25.01
C GLY A 162 -3.76 -13.34 -23.59
N LYS A 163 -2.54 -13.32 -23.06
CA LYS A 163 -2.25 -12.79 -21.73
C LYS A 163 -2.27 -11.26 -21.75
N TRP A 164 -3.00 -10.67 -20.80
CA TRP A 164 -3.01 -9.22 -20.61
C TRP A 164 -1.65 -8.71 -20.13
N MET A 165 -1.17 -7.63 -20.73
CA MET A 165 0.10 -7.00 -20.39
C MET A 165 0.02 -5.48 -20.56
N ILE A 166 1.02 -4.78 -20.02
CA ILE A 166 1.22 -3.35 -20.26
C ILE A 166 1.80 -3.14 -21.67
N PRO A 167 1.50 -2.01 -22.34
CA PRO A 167 2.12 -1.63 -23.62
C PRO A 167 3.66 -1.64 -23.56
N LEU A 168 4.28 -2.11 -24.66
CA LEU A 168 5.72 -2.31 -24.71
C LEU A 168 6.48 -0.97 -24.61
N ASP A 169 5.98 0.08 -25.23
CA ASP A 169 6.53 1.43 -25.20
C ASP A 169 6.51 2.04 -23.78
N ALA A 170 5.45 1.77 -23.01
CA ALA A 170 5.37 2.16 -21.59
C ALA A 170 6.38 1.37 -20.75
N LYS A 171 6.54 0.07 -21.04
CA LYS A 171 7.55 -0.78 -20.39
C LYS A 171 8.96 -0.30 -20.67
N GLU A 172 9.29 -0.02 -21.93
CA GLU A 172 10.60 0.47 -22.36
C GLU A 172 10.92 1.84 -21.74
N SER A 173 9.93 2.74 -21.69
CA SER A 173 10.08 4.04 -21.02
C SER A 173 10.40 3.88 -19.53
N MET A 174 9.65 3.04 -18.80
CA MET A 174 9.94 2.74 -17.39
C MET A 174 11.28 2.02 -17.19
N ASP A 175 11.65 1.08 -18.06
CA ASP A 175 12.92 0.38 -17.98
C ASP A 175 14.11 1.32 -18.20
N LYS A 176 13.95 2.36 -19.04
CA LYS A 176 14.94 3.38 -19.32
C LYS A 176 15.02 4.43 -18.20
N ASN A 177 13.89 4.98 -17.80
CA ASN A 177 13.80 6.13 -16.90
C ASN A 177 13.83 5.73 -15.42
N LYS A 178 13.40 4.51 -15.10
CA LYS A 178 13.24 3.91 -13.75
C LYS A 178 12.23 4.61 -12.84
N ILE A 179 11.94 5.89 -13.06
CA ILE A 179 11.01 6.67 -12.26
C ILE A 179 9.74 6.96 -13.06
N GLY A 180 8.59 6.70 -12.45
CA GLY A 180 7.28 6.98 -13.01
C GLY A 180 6.38 7.80 -12.08
N LEU A 181 5.55 8.65 -12.67
CA LEU A 181 4.42 9.31 -12.01
C LEU A 181 3.14 8.87 -12.70
N LYS A 182 2.12 8.49 -11.92
CA LYS A 182 0.94 7.81 -12.45
C LYS A 182 -0.34 8.34 -11.81
N GLY A 183 -1.28 8.76 -12.65
CA GLY A 183 -2.65 9.06 -12.23
C GLY A 183 -3.50 7.80 -11.94
N PRO A 184 -4.77 7.97 -11.54
CA PRO A 184 -5.67 6.84 -11.30
C PRO A 184 -5.92 6.04 -12.59
N LEU A 185 -6.03 4.72 -12.49
CA LEU A 185 -6.39 3.83 -13.61
C LEU A 185 -7.71 3.15 -13.36
N LYS A 186 -8.57 3.10 -14.37
CA LYS A 186 -9.84 2.39 -14.31
C LYS A 186 -9.57 0.88 -14.35
N THR A 187 -10.14 0.15 -13.40
CA THR A 187 -10.16 -1.32 -13.42
C THR A 187 -11.59 -1.77 -13.74
N PRO A 188 -11.81 -2.62 -14.76
CA PRO A 188 -13.14 -3.16 -15.03
C PRO A 188 -13.56 -4.12 -13.91
N ILE A 189 -14.85 -4.12 -13.56
CA ILE A 189 -15.43 -4.94 -12.50
C ILE A 189 -15.98 -6.24 -13.12
N ALA A 190 -15.66 -7.39 -12.52
CA ALA A 190 -16.18 -8.72 -12.83
C ALA A 190 -15.84 -9.35 -14.20
N ALA A 191 -15.49 -8.57 -15.24
CA ALA A 191 -15.07 -9.10 -16.54
C ALA A 191 -14.07 -8.17 -17.24
N GLY A 192 -13.11 -8.73 -17.99
CA GLY A 192 -12.12 -7.98 -18.77
C GLY A 192 -10.67 -8.26 -18.37
N HIS A 193 -9.80 -7.28 -18.59
CA HIS A 193 -8.40 -7.38 -18.18
C HIS A 193 -8.26 -7.31 -16.65
N PRO A 194 -7.23 -7.94 -16.07
CA PRO A 194 -6.91 -7.77 -14.65
C PRO A 194 -6.56 -6.31 -14.35
N SER A 195 -6.54 -5.92 -13.06
CA SER A 195 -6.19 -4.56 -12.67
C SER A 195 -4.83 -4.15 -13.25
N MET A 196 -4.80 -3.03 -14.00
CA MET A 196 -3.56 -2.50 -14.55
C MET A 196 -2.60 -2.04 -13.47
N ASN A 197 -3.11 -1.63 -12.29
CA ASN A 197 -2.27 -1.32 -11.14
C ASN A 197 -1.52 -2.58 -10.67
N LEU A 198 -2.20 -3.73 -10.61
CA LEU A 198 -1.58 -5.00 -10.26
C LEU A 198 -0.56 -5.44 -11.32
N LEU A 199 -0.88 -5.30 -12.60
CA LEU A 199 0.05 -5.62 -13.68
C LEU A 199 1.32 -4.77 -13.61
N LEU A 200 1.21 -3.45 -13.43
CA LEU A 200 2.37 -2.57 -13.27
C LEU A 200 3.25 -3.00 -12.09
N ARG A 201 2.65 -3.28 -10.93
CA ARG A 201 3.37 -3.73 -9.73
C ARG A 201 4.10 -5.05 -9.95
N LYS A 202 3.47 -6.02 -10.61
CA LYS A 202 4.10 -7.31 -10.94
C LYS A 202 5.18 -7.17 -12.01
N THR A 203 4.93 -6.41 -13.08
CA THR A 203 5.88 -6.24 -14.19
C THR A 203 7.18 -5.58 -13.75
N PHE A 204 7.12 -4.64 -12.80
CA PHE A 204 8.28 -3.90 -12.31
C PHE A 204 8.73 -4.31 -10.90
N ASP A 205 8.20 -5.42 -10.36
CA ASP A 205 8.48 -5.93 -9.00
C ASP A 205 8.45 -4.81 -7.92
N LEU A 206 7.38 -4.00 -7.94
CA LEU A 206 7.18 -2.87 -7.04
C LEU A 206 6.68 -3.35 -5.68
N TYR A 207 7.58 -3.91 -4.89
CA TYR A 207 7.23 -4.69 -3.70
C TYR A 207 6.85 -3.91 -2.45
N ALA A 208 7.24 -2.65 -2.33
CA ALA A 208 6.93 -1.82 -1.17
C ALA A 208 6.00 -0.67 -1.59
N ASN A 209 4.79 -0.62 -1.03
CA ASN A 209 3.89 0.52 -1.16
C ASN A 209 3.98 1.38 0.09
N ILE A 210 4.37 2.64 -0.08
CA ILE A 210 4.59 3.61 1.00
C ILE A 210 3.48 4.66 0.93
N ARG A 211 2.75 4.83 2.03
CA ARG A 211 1.69 5.83 2.16
C ARG A 211 1.87 6.63 3.44
N PRO A 212 2.50 7.82 3.38
CA PRO A 212 2.53 8.74 4.51
C PRO A 212 1.17 9.42 4.67
N CYS A 213 0.67 9.48 5.90
CA CYS A 213 -0.56 10.16 6.29
C CYS A 213 -0.21 11.20 7.35
N VAL A 214 -0.16 12.46 6.93
CA VAL A 214 0.21 13.59 7.78
C VAL A 214 -0.96 14.58 7.85
N SER A 215 -1.30 15.04 9.05
CA SER A 215 -2.32 16.07 9.24
C SER A 215 -1.91 17.37 8.55
N ILE A 216 -2.82 17.91 7.74
CA ILE A 216 -2.57 19.12 6.97
C ILE A 216 -3.00 20.34 7.77
N GLU A 217 -2.07 21.28 7.96
CA GLU A 217 -2.38 22.50 8.69
C GLU A 217 -3.43 23.35 7.96
N GLY A 218 -4.42 23.84 8.71
CA GLY A 218 -5.53 24.62 8.17
C GLY A 218 -6.68 23.77 7.60
N TYR A 219 -6.49 22.45 7.47
CA TYR A 219 -7.58 21.53 7.14
C TYR A 219 -8.01 20.74 8.38
N LYS A 220 -9.14 21.14 8.97
CA LYS A 220 -9.62 20.53 10.22
C LYS A 220 -10.27 19.18 9.96
N THR A 221 -9.78 18.16 10.65
CA THR A 221 -10.44 16.85 10.82
C THR A 221 -10.73 16.63 12.31
N PRO A 222 -11.44 15.56 12.70
CA PRO A 222 -11.60 15.19 14.11
C PRO A 222 -10.28 14.83 14.80
N TYR A 223 -9.19 14.64 14.05
CA TYR A 223 -7.88 14.25 14.55
C TYR A 223 -6.88 15.39 14.33
N ALA A 224 -5.86 15.46 15.18
CA ALA A 224 -4.77 16.42 15.06
C ALA A 224 -3.42 15.70 15.18
N ASP A 225 -2.38 16.31 14.63
CA ASP A 225 -0.99 15.85 14.75
C ASP A 225 -0.75 14.38 14.34
N VAL A 226 -1.56 13.87 13.40
CA VAL A 226 -1.33 12.57 12.76
C VAL A 226 -0.07 12.68 11.90
N ASP A 227 0.88 11.77 12.09
CA ASP A 227 2.07 11.62 11.25
C ASP A 227 2.50 10.16 11.24
N ILE A 228 1.91 9.39 10.34
CA ILE A 228 2.06 7.93 10.27
C ILE A 228 2.51 7.54 8.87
N VAL A 229 3.40 6.57 8.76
CA VAL A 229 3.75 5.99 7.46
C VAL A 229 3.39 4.51 7.45
N THR A 230 2.54 4.10 6.52
CA THR A 230 2.29 2.68 6.26
C THR A 230 3.19 2.18 5.14
N ILE A 231 3.86 1.06 5.40
CA ILE A 231 4.69 0.31 4.46
C ILE A 231 4.02 -1.05 4.25
N ARG A 232 3.45 -1.20 3.06
CA ARG A 232 2.64 -2.35 2.65
C ARG A 232 3.46 -3.24 1.72
N GLU A 233 3.49 -4.54 2.01
CA GLU A 233 3.91 -5.57 1.05
C GLU A 233 2.94 -5.55 -0.15
N ASN A 234 3.47 -5.54 -1.38
CA ASN A 234 2.68 -5.18 -2.57
C ASN A 234 2.75 -6.23 -3.71
N THR A 235 3.31 -7.42 -3.45
CA THR A 235 3.49 -8.49 -4.45
C THR A 235 2.73 -9.78 -4.15
N GLU A 236 2.43 -10.08 -2.89
CA GLU A 236 1.82 -11.34 -2.47
C GLU A 236 0.67 -11.12 -1.46
N GLY A 237 0.44 -12.06 -0.54
CA GLY A 237 -0.67 -12.06 0.40
C GLY A 237 -1.96 -12.55 -0.24
N GLU A 238 -3.06 -11.95 0.19
CA GLU A 238 -4.42 -12.22 -0.30
C GLU A 238 -4.62 -11.73 -1.75
N TYR A 239 -3.71 -10.88 -2.27
CA TYR A 239 -3.76 -10.30 -3.61
C TYR A 239 -3.01 -11.18 -4.65
N SER A 240 -2.61 -12.38 -4.25
CA SER A 240 -2.04 -13.39 -5.16
C SER A 240 -3.01 -13.73 -6.31
N GLY A 241 -4.32 -13.59 -6.08
CA GLY A 241 -5.39 -13.88 -7.03
C GLY A 241 -5.61 -15.37 -7.25
N ILE A 242 -5.16 -16.21 -6.30
CA ILE A 242 -5.29 -17.66 -6.38
C ILE A 242 -6.61 -18.07 -5.72
N GLU A 243 -7.63 -18.24 -6.56
CA GLU A 243 -8.97 -18.62 -6.14
C GLU A 243 -9.48 -19.78 -6.97
N HIS A 244 -10.23 -20.69 -6.35
CA HIS A 244 -10.88 -21.79 -7.05
C HIS A 244 -12.14 -22.26 -6.34
N VAL A 245 -13.09 -22.79 -7.11
CA VAL A 245 -14.28 -23.46 -6.60
C VAL A 245 -13.90 -24.90 -6.28
N ILE A 246 -13.99 -25.29 -5.00
CA ILE A 246 -13.69 -26.68 -4.59
C ILE A 246 -14.84 -27.60 -5.03
N VAL A 247 -16.06 -27.20 -4.68
CA VAL A 247 -17.33 -27.80 -5.09
C VAL A 247 -18.35 -26.68 -5.26
N ASP A 248 -19.49 -26.97 -5.89
CA ASP A 248 -20.55 -25.97 -6.07
C ASP A 248 -20.92 -25.30 -4.73
N GLY A 249 -20.93 -23.96 -4.71
CA GLY A 249 -21.14 -23.15 -3.51
C GLY A 249 -19.95 -23.03 -2.54
N VAL A 250 -18.78 -23.63 -2.81
CA VAL A 250 -17.59 -23.55 -1.94
C VAL A 250 -16.39 -23.01 -2.70
N VAL A 251 -15.93 -21.82 -2.31
CA VAL A 251 -14.79 -21.12 -2.91
C VAL A 251 -13.65 -21.03 -1.91
N GLN A 252 -12.42 -21.30 -2.38
CA GLN A 252 -11.19 -21.09 -1.62
C GLN A 252 -10.39 -19.95 -2.23
N SER A 253 -9.89 -19.07 -1.36
CA SER A 253 -8.87 -18.07 -1.68
C SER A 253 -7.59 -18.40 -0.92
N ILE A 254 -6.45 -18.40 -1.60
CA ILE A 254 -5.15 -18.79 -1.02
C ILE A 254 -4.31 -17.53 -0.75
N LYS A 255 -4.11 -17.25 0.54
CA LYS A 255 -3.11 -16.29 1.00
C LYS A 255 -1.71 -16.90 0.90
N LEU A 256 -0.83 -16.28 0.11
CA LEU A 256 0.58 -16.67 0.02
C LEU A 256 1.45 -15.67 0.77
N ILE A 257 2.30 -16.17 1.67
CA ILE A 257 3.37 -15.39 2.30
C ILE A 257 4.67 -16.15 2.10
N THR A 258 5.68 -15.48 1.56
CA THR A 258 7.00 -16.05 1.30
C THR A 258 8.07 -15.40 2.18
N GLU A 259 9.13 -16.15 2.43
CA GLU A 259 10.27 -15.69 3.23
C GLU A 259 10.97 -14.49 2.59
N ASP A 260 11.21 -14.54 1.27
CA ASP A 260 11.93 -13.50 0.54
C ASP A 260 11.15 -12.17 0.51
N ALA A 261 9.85 -12.22 0.23
CA ALA A 261 9.01 -11.03 0.20
C ALA A 261 8.86 -10.41 1.60
N SER A 262 8.66 -11.26 2.63
CA SER A 262 8.60 -10.81 4.03
C SER A 262 9.92 -10.21 4.51
N LYS A 263 11.05 -10.79 4.11
CA LYS A 263 12.39 -10.27 4.45
C LYS A 263 12.63 -8.90 3.83
N ARG A 264 12.43 -8.76 2.51
CA ARG A 264 12.71 -7.49 1.81
C ARG A 264 11.84 -6.34 2.29
N ILE A 265 10.56 -6.58 2.59
CA ILE A 265 9.66 -5.52 3.08
C ILE A 265 10.00 -5.12 4.52
N ALA A 266 10.42 -6.08 5.36
CA ALA A 266 10.88 -5.80 6.71
C ALA A 266 12.16 -4.97 6.69
N ASP A 267 13.19 -5.41 5.95
CA ASP A 267 14.45 -4.68 5.79
C ASP A 267 14.20 -3.26 5.27
N PHE A 268 13.37 -3.14 4.23
CA PHE A 268 12.96 -1.85 3.67
C PHE A 268 12.30 -0.94 4.71
N ALA A 269 11.42 -1.46 5.58
CA ALA A 269 10.74 -0.65 6.58
C ALA A 269 11.69 -0.05 7.61
N PHE A 270 12.69 -0.81 8.06
CA PHE A 270 13.72 -0.33 8.99
C PHE A 270 14.67 0.67 8.31
N GLU A 271 15.09 0.40 7.08
CA GLU A 271 15.89 1.34 6.29
C GLU A 271 15.14 2.65 6.04
N TYR A 272 13.86 2.56 5.67
CA TYR A 272 12.99 3.71 5.53
C TYR A 272 12.93 4.49 6.84
N ALA A 273 12.66 3.83 7.97
CA ALA A 273 12.61 4.50 9.27
C ALA A 273 13.89 5.27 9.56
N ARG A 274 15.07 4.64 9.39
CA ARG A 274 16.37 5.29 9.60
C ARG A 274 16.60 6.48 8.66
N ASN A 275 16.34 6.31 7.37
CA ASN A 275 16.56 7.34 6.35
C ASN A 275 15.59 8.53 6.49
N ASN A 276 14.43 8.30 7.12
CA ASN A 276 13.39 9.30 7.34
C ASN A 276 13.36 9.81 8.79
N GLN A 277 14.41 9.53 9.59
CA GLN A 277 14.54 9.93 10.99
C GLN A 277 13.36 9.53 11.87
N ARG A 278 12.72 8.40 11.54
CA ARG A 278 11.68 7.79 12.35
C ARG A 278 12.33 6.98 13.46
N SER A 279 11.59 6.80 14.54
CA SER A 279 12.11 6.22 15.78
C SER A 279 11.57 4.82 16.04
N LYS A 280 10.45 4.46 15.42
CA LYS A 280 9.72 3.23 15.72
C LYS A 280 9.11 2.59 14.48
N VAL A 281 9.26 1.28 14.38
CA VAL A 281 8.59 0.40 13.41
C VAL A 281 7.68 -0.56 14.17
N THR A 282 6.42 -0.66 13.75
CA THR A 282 5.46 -1.63 14.29
C THR A 282 5.06 -2.63 13.19
N ALA A 283 5.31 -3.91 13.42
CA ALA A 283 4.80 -4.98 12.54
C ALA A 283 3.33 -5.27 12.87
N VAL A 284 2.46 -5.11 11.88
CA VAL A 284 1.02 -5.39 12.04
C VAL A 284 0.70 -6.77 11.47
N HIS A 285 0.05 -7.61 12.27
CA HIS A 285 -0.20 -9.01 11.92
C HIS A 285 -1.47 -9.56 12.58
N LYS A 286 -1.84 -10.80 12.26
CA LYS A 286 -2.91 -11.57 12.90
C LYS A 286 -2.46 -13.02 13.13
N ALA A 287 -1.21 -13.17 13.59
CA ALA A 287 -0.55 -14.46 13.81
C ALA A 287 -1.20 -15.33 14.91
N ASN A 288 -2.11 -14.78 15.72
CA ASN A 288 -2.92 -15.57 16.66
C ASN A 288 -3.90 -16.52 15.93
N ILE A 289 -4.41 -16.10 14.77
CA ILE A 289 -5.27 -16.89 13.89
C ILE A 289 -4.45 -17.52 12.76
N MET A 290 -3.70 -16.71 12.02
CA MET A 290 -2.86 -17.14 10.89
C MET A 290 -1.44 -17.49 11.35
N ARG A 291 -1.33 -18.58 12.12
CA ARG A 291 -0.08 -18.95 12.81
C ARG A 291 1.11 -19.16 11.87
N MET A 292 0.89 -19.69 10.67
CA MET A 292 1.97 -20.01 9.73
C MET A 292 2.33 -18.83 8.83
N SER A 293 1.35 -18.26 8.11
CA SER A 293 1.58 -17.18 7.14
C SER A 293 2.04 -15.90 7.84
N ASP A 294 1.26 -15.37 8.78
CA ASP A 294 1.63 -14.17 9.51
C ASP A 294 2.76 -14.44 10.52
N GLY A 295 2.89 -15.68 10.99
CA GLY A 295 4.04 -16.09 11.82
C GLY A 295 5.36 -16.01 11.05
N LEU A 296 5.38 -16.40 9.77
CA LEU A 296 6.55 -16.27 8.89
C LEU A 296 6.90 -14.79 8.66
N PHE A 297 5.91 -13.95 8.33
CA PHE A 297 6.11 -12.51 8.18
C PHE A 297 6.71 -11.89 9.46
N LEU A 298 6.12 -12.18 10.60
CA LEU A 298 6.54 -11.64 11.90
C LEU A 298 7.96 -12.08 12.27
N LYS A 299 8.32 -13.34 11.98
CA LYS A 299 9.68 -13.86 12.16
C LYS A 299 10.69 -13.01 11.38
N LYS A 300 10.40 -12.67 10.12
CA LYS A 300 11.28 -11.84 9.29
C LYS A 300 11.38 -10.40 9.79
N CYS A 301 10.29 -9.82 10.31
CA CYS A 301 10.36 -8.52 10.97
C CYS A 301 11.25 -8.53 12.22
N ARG A 302 11.18 -9.59 13.05
CA ARG A 302 12.06 -9.75 14.23
C ARG A 302 13.53 -9.85 13.83
N GLU A 303 13.84 -10.65 12.81
CA GLU A 303 15.20 -10.77 12.27
C GLU A 303 15.73 -9.41 11.76
N ALA A 304 14.92 -8.62 11.05
CA ALA A 304 15.29 -7.28 10.62
C ALA A 304 15.52 -6.32 11.81
N ALA A 305 14.68 -6.41 12.86
CA ALA A 305 14.84 -5.64 14.09
C ALA A 305 16.13 -5.99 14.85
N GLU A 306 16.61 -7.24 14.77
CA GLU A 306 17.89 -7.63 15.34
C GLU A 306 19.07 -6.91 14.69
N ASN A 307 18.98 -6.62 13.39
CA ASN A 307 19.99 -5.90 12.65
C ASN A 307 19.88 -4.36 12.77
N CYS A 308 18.77 -3.85 13.33
CA CYS A 308 18.48 -2.40 13.42
C CYS A 308 18.12 -1.98 14.84
N LYS A 309 19.06 -2.09 15.78
CA LYS A 309 18.86 -1.77 17.21
C LYS A 309 18.62 -0.29 17.51
N ASP A 310 18.90 0.60 16.55
CA ASP A 310 18.64 2.04 16.63
C ASP A 310 17.16 2.41 16.46
N ILE A 311 16.33 1.50 15.93
CA ILE A 311 14.89 1.70 15.73
C ILE A 311 14.11 0.84 16.72
N LYS A 312 13.18 1.44 17.46
CA LYS A 312 12.29 0.70 18.36
C LYS A 312 11.37 -0.21 17.54
N PHE A 313 11.33 -1.49 17.88
CA PHE A 313 10.45 -2.46 17.23
C PHE A 313 9.29 -2.87 18.14
N ASN A 314 8.08 -2.84 17.61
CA ASN A 314 6.85 -3.30 18.25
C ASN A 314 6.11 -4.29 17.34
N GLU A 315 5.26 -5.13 17.92
CA GLU A 315 4.35 -6.03 17.21
C GLU A 315 2.95 -5.80 17.72
N MET A 316 1.97 -5.70 16.82
CA MET A 316 0.58 -5.47 17.21
C MET A 316 -0.39 -6.25 16.32
N TYR A 317 -1.48 -6.71 16.92
CA TYR A 317 -2.55 -7.33 16.17
C TYR A 317 -3.32 -6.31 15.34
N LEU A 318 -3.72 -6.69 14.12
CA LEU A 318 -4.44 -5.83 13.17
C LEU A 318 -5.66 -5.13 13.80
N ASP A 319 -6.50 -5.88 14.52
CA ASP A 319 -7.69 -5.35 15.19
C ASP A 319 -7.34 -4.35 16.30
N THR A 320 -6.28 -4.63 17.08
CA THR A 320 -5.78 -3.69 18.09
C THR A 320 -5.26 -2.41 17.44
N VAL A 321 -4.54 -2.53 16.32
CA VAL A 321 -4.08 -1.35 15.55
C VAL A 321 -5.28 -0.55 15.06
N CYS A 322 -6.28 -1.18 14.43
CA CYS A 322 -7.48 -0.46 13.97
C CYS A 322 -8.19 0.28 15.11
N LEU A 323 -8.39 -0.37 16.27
CA LEU A 323 -9.02 0.24 17.44
C LEU A 323 -8.21 1.42 17.98
N ASN A 324 -6.91 1.21 18.21
CA ASN A 324 -6.03 2.24 18.76
C ASN A 324 -5.85 3.41 17.79
N MET A 325 -5.83 3.14 16.49
CA MET A 325 -5.65 4.14 15.43
C MET A 325 -6.78 5.16 15.39
N VAL A 326 -8.02 4.73 15.61
CA VAL A 326 -9.18 5.63 15.69
C VAL A 326 -9.33 6.29 17.07
N GLN A 327 -8.67 5.79 18.09
CA GLN A 327 -8.68 6.39 19.44
C GLN A 327 -7.58 7.45 19.60
N ASP A 328 -6.35 7.11 19.25
CA ASP A 328 -5.19 7.99 19.29
C ASP A 328 -4.18 7.58 18.20
N PRO A 329 -4.24 8.18 17.01
CA PRO A 329 -3.29 7.89 15.94
C PRO A 329 -1.86 8.37 16.24
N THR A 330 -1.66 9.33 17.15
CA THR A 330 -0.35 9.93 17.43
C THR A 330 0.64 8.94 18.09
N GLN A 331 0.13 7.81 18.57
CA GLN A 331 0.94 6.73 19.10
C GLN A 331 1.73 5.97 18.02
N PHE A 332 1.41 6.10 16.73
CA PHE A 332 2.05 5.35 15.65
C PHE A 332 3.13 6.17 14.93
N ASP A 333 4.08 5.47 14.30
CA ASP A 333 5.17 6.06 13.52
C ASP A 333 5.23 5.32 12.18
N VAL A 334 6.15 4.37 11.99
CA VAL A 334 6.15 3.48 10.81
C VAL A 334 5.40 2.18 11.12
N LEU A 335 4.47 1.79 10.23
CA LEU A 335 3.77 0.52 10.28
C LEU A 335 4.18 -0.35 9.09
N VAL A 336 4.61 -1.58 9.32
CA VAL A 336 4.94 -2.56 8.26
C VAL A 336 3.98 -3.75 8.31
N MET A 337 3.44 -4.17 7.16
CA MET A 337 2.40 -5.20 7.14
C MET A 337 2.23 -5.92 5.79
N PRO A 338 1.63 -7.14 5.80
CA PRO A 338 1.18 -7.84 4.59
C PRO A 338 0.13 -7.06 3.78
N ASN A 339 -0.06 -7.50 2.53
CA ASN A 339 -0.73 -6.75 1.48
C ASN A 339 -2.16 -6.27 1.82
N LEU A 340 -3.08 -7.17 2.20
CA LEU A 340 -4.47 -6.78 2.50
C LEU A 340 -4.58 -5.82 3.69
N TYR A 341 -3.74 -6.02 4.72
CA TYR A 341 -3.76 -5.18 5.92
C TYR A 341 -3.29 -3.78 5.59
N GLY A 342 -2.26 -3.70 4.74
CA GLY A 342 -1.76 -2.43 4.20
C GLY A 342 -2.80 -1.67 3.44
N ASP A 343 -3.61 -2.33 2.61
CA ASP A 343 -4.70 -1.68 1.88
C ASP A 343 -5.70 -1.03 2.84
N ILE A 344 -6.24 -1.83 3.77
CA ILE A 344 -7.27 -1.39 4.71
C ILE A 344 -6.75 -0.30 5.65
N LEU A 345 -5.59 -0.51 6.28
CA LEU A 345 -5.06 0.43 7.27
C LEU A 345 -4.61 1.75 6.65
N SER A 346 -4.06 1.73 5.44
CA SER A 346 -3.64 2.97 4.80
C SER A 346 -4.83 3.83 4.35
N ASP A 347 -5.92 3.22 3.89
CA ASP A 347 -7.17 3.94 3.60
C ASP A 347 -7.84 4.46 4.88
N LEU A 348 -7.76 3.71 5.99
CA LEU A 348 -8.18 4.19 7.31
C LEU A 348 -7.36 5.43 7.72
N CYS A 349 -6.02 5.38 7.60
CA CYS A 349 -5.15 6.52 7.91
C CYS A 349 -5.45 7.74 7.03
N ALA A 350 -5.78 7.54 5.75
CA ALA A 350 -6.21 8.61 4.86
C ALA A 350 -7.46 9.32 5.41
N GLY A 351 -8.44 8.56 5.92
CA GLY A 351 -9.64 9.10 6.55
C GLY A 351 -9.35 10.00 7.77
N LEU A 352 -8.26 9.76 8.50
CA LEU A 352 -7.87 10.57 9.66
C LEU A 352 -7.40 11.97 9.26
N ILE A 353 -6.75 12.10 8.10
CA ILE A 353 -6.10 13.34 7.65
C ILE A 353 -6.90 14.14 6.63
N GLY A 354 -8.05 13.63 6.19
CA GLY A 354 -8.94 14.34 5.27
C GLY A 354 -9.47 13.56 4.08
N GLY A 355 -9.04 12.31 3.92
CA GLY A 355 -9.47 11.39 2.88
C GLY A 355 -8.43 11.19 1.77
N LEU A 356 -8.84 10.43 0.76
CA LEU A 356 -7.96 9.97 -0.31
C LEU A 356 -7.48 11.10 -1.23
N GLY A 357 -8.18 12.25 -1.27
CA GLY A 357 -7.83 13.41 -2.11
C GLY A 357 -6.53 14.11 -1.72
N VAL A 358 -6.01 13.83 -0.52
CA VAL A 358 -4.77 14.42 0.01
C VAL A 358 -3.70 13.39 0.37
N THR A 359 -3.95 12.10 0.12
CA THR A 359 -3.05 11.02 0.53
C THR A 359 -2.15 10.60 -0.63
N PRO A 360 -0.82 10.82 -0.54
CA PRO A 360 0.11 10.39 -1.58
C PRO A 360 0.51 8.93 -1.40
N SER A 361 1.12 8.34 -2.45
CA SER A 361 1.74 7.03 -2.37
C SER A 361 2.92 6.85 -3.32
N GLY A 362 3.85 5.98 -2.92
CA GLY A 362 4.97 5.54 -3.74
C GLY A 362 5.11 4.03 -3.73
N ASN A 363 5.20 3.41 -4.89
CA ASN A 363 5.51 1.99 -5.06
C ASN A 363 6.98 1.86 -5.43
N ILE A 364 7.77 1.26 -4.56
CA ILE A 364 9.21 1.06 -4.73
C ILE A 364 9.46 -0.39 -5.10
N GLY A 365 10.24 -0.60 -6.16
CA GLY A 365 10.67 -1.92 -6.61
C GLY A 365 12.15 -2.17 -6.42
N ALA A 366 12.54 -3.38 -6.79
CA ALA A 366 13.95 -3.73 -6.90
C ALA A 366 14.62 -2.94 -8.03
N ASN A 367 15.96 -2.85 -8.00
CA ASN A 367 16.78 -2.26 -9.07
C ASN A 367 16.49 -0.77 -9.38
N GLY A 368 15.99 -0.02 -8.40
CA GLY A 368 15.78 1.43 -8.50
C GLY A 368 14.55 1.84 -9.29
N VAL A 369 13.65 0.91 -9.62
CA VAL A 369 12.36 1.26 -10.25
C VAL A 369 11.40 1.79 -9.18
N ALA A 370 10.74 2.91 -9.45
CA ALA A 370 9.74 3.48 -8.55
C ALA A 370 8.59 4.12 -9.35
N ILE A 371 7.35 3.88 -8.90
CA ILE A 371 6.14 4.52 -9.46
C ILE A 371 5.40 5.23 -8.34
N PHE A 372 5.26 6.54 -8.46
CA PHE A 372 4.51 7.40 -7.54
C PHE A 372 3.10 7.61 -8.08
N GLU A 373 2.09 7.48 -7.22
CA GLU A 373 0.69 7.54 -7.64
C GLU A 373 -0.21 8.14 -6.56
N SER A 374 -1.34 8.70 -6.96
CA SER A 374 -2.43 9.05 -6.04
C SER A 374 -3.13 7.78 -5.54
N VAL A 375 -3.58 7.75 -4.29
CA VAL A 375 -4.33 6.61 -3.74
C VAL A 375 -5.76 6.55 -4.26
N HIS A 376 -6.38 7.70 -4.54
CA HIS A 376 -7.77 7.78 -4.97
C HIS A 376 -8.03 7.14 -6.34
N GLY A 377 -9.30 6.79 -6.59
CA GLY A 377 -9.77 6.26 -7.86
C GLY A 377 -9.90 7.32 -8.97
N THR A 378 -10.57 6.94 -10.06
CA THR A 378 -10.70 7.76 -11.28
C THR A 378 -11.75 8.88 -11.20
N ALA A 379 -12.61 8.88 -10.18
CA ALA A 379 -13.68 9.86 -9.95
C ALA A 379 -14.43 10.28 -11.24
N PRO A 380 -15.07 9.31 -11.93
CA PRO A 380 -15.65 9.53 -13.27
C PRO A 380 -16.80 10.54 -13.29
N ASP A 381 -17.41 10.80 -12.14
CA ASP A 381 -18.50 11.76 -11.95
C ASP A 381 -18.04 13.22 -12.06
N ILE A 382 -16.76 13.51 -11.80
CA ILE A 382 -16.18 14.86 -11.90
C ILE A 382 -15.11 15.00 -13.00
N ALA A 383 -14.75 13.91 -13.67
CA ALA A 383 -13.75 13.90 -14.74
C ALA A 383 -14.02 14.96 -15.82
N GLY A 384 -13.02 15.80 -16.09
CA GLY A 384 -13.08 16.83 -17.12
C GLY A 384 -13.97 18.04 -16.77
N LYS A 385 -14.41 18.16 -15.52
CA LYS A 385 -15.21 19.29 -15.03
C LYS A 385 -14.37 20.38 -14.34
N ASP A 386 -13.05 20.20 -14.26
CA ASP A 386 -12.13 21.12 -13.59
C ASP A 386 -12.44 21.26 -12.09
N LEU A 387 -12.84 20.14 -11.46
CA LEU A 387 -13.26 20.07 -10.05
C LEU A 387 -12.34 19.16 -9.20
N ALA A 388 -11.43 18.42 -9.84
CA ALA A 388 -10.57 17.48 -9.15
C ALA A 388 -9.57 18.22 -8.23
N ASN A 389 -9.24 17.60 -7.10
CA ASN A 389 -8.16 18.07 -6.24
C ASN A 389 -6.84 17.42 -6.67
N PRO A 390 -5.83 18.19 -7.14
CA PRO A 390 -4.55 17.62 -7.56
C PRO A 390 -3.62 17.27 -6.39
N THR A 391 -3.99 17.56 -5.13
CA THR A 391 -3.12 17.46 -3.96
C THR A 391 -2.51 16.07 -3.79
N ALA A 392 -3.28 14.98 -3.86
CA ALA A 392 -2.75 13.63 -3.70
C ALA A 392 -1.65 13.30 -4.73
N LEU A 393 -1.89 13.57 -6.02
CA LEU A 393 -0.89 13.30 -7.07
C LEU A 393 0.31 14.25 -6.95
N LEU A 394 0.07 15.52 -6.60
CA LEU A 394 1.13 16.50 -6.37
C LEU A 394 2.05 16.06 -5.23
N LEU A 395 1.50 15.62 -4.11
CA LEU A 395 2.29 15.12 -2.97
C LEU A 395 3.00 13.81 -3.31
N SER A 396 2.44 12.96 -4.17
CA SER A 396 3.16 11.81 -4.73
C SER A 396 4.32 12.24 -5.63
N ALA A 397 4.16 13.31 -6.41
CA ALA A 397 5.23 13.89 -7.21
C ALA A 397 6.30 14.57 -6.33
N VAL A 398 5.93 15.12 -5.17
CA VAL A 398 6.89 15.57 -4.15
C VAL A 398 7.68 14.38 -3.59
N MET A 399 7.03 13.26 -3.25
CA MET A 399 7.72 12.03 -2.85
C MET A 399 8.71 11.55 -3.93
N MET A 400 8.31 11.66 -5.21
CA MET A 400 9.17 11.36 -6.35
C MET A 400 10.42 12.25 -6.40
N LEU A 401 10.26 13.57 -6.25
CA LEU A 401 11.40 14.49 -6.21
C LEU A 401 12.37 14.16 -5.07
N ARG A 402 11.86 13.79 -3.89
CA ARG A 402 12.70 13.34 -2.77
C ARG A 402 13.48 12.07 -3.09
N HIS A 403 12.83 11.11 -3.74
CA HIS A 403 13.47 9.87 -4.19
C HIS A 403 14.58 10.13 -5.22
N MET A 404 14.40 11.13 -6.09
CA MET A 404 15.40 11.57 -7.08
C MET A 404 16.53 12.42 -6.47
N GLY A 405 16.48 12.73 -5.17
CA GLY A 405 17.44 13.61 -4.49
C GLY A 405 17.19 15.11 -4.69
N LEU A 406 16.06 15.50 -5.25
CA LEU A 406 15.69 16.89 -5.57
C LEU A 406 14.93 17.55 -4.41
N GLN A 407 15.55 17.59 -3.23
CA GLN A 407 14.91 17.99 -1.96
C GLN A 407 14.43 19.44 -1.93
N GLU A 408 15.20 20.36 -2.52
CA GLU A 408 14.84 21.79 -2.55
C GLU A 408 13.55 22.02 -3.34
N TYR A 409 13.43 21.39 -4.51
CA TYR A 409 12.21 21.45 -5.33
C TYR A 409 11.02 20.79 -4.63
N ALA A 410 11.24 19.63 -4.00
CA ALA A 410 10.21 18.92 -3.24
C ALA A 410 9.65 19.81 -2.13
N THR A 411 10.53 20.39 -1.31
CA THR A 411 10.17 21.28 -0.18
C THR A 411 9.44 22.52 -0.68
N LYS A 412 9.95 23.17 -1.72
CA LYS A 412 9.35 24.36 -2.32
C LYS A 412 7.91 24.12 -2.80
N ILE A 413 7.66 23.00 -3.49
CA ILE A 413 6.33 22.66 -4.00
C ILE A 413 5.39 22.25 -2.86
N GLU A 414 5.87 21.45 -1.91
CA GLU A 414 5.10 21.01 -0.75
C GLU A 414 4.67 22.18 0.14
N ASP A 415 5.61 23.06 0.49
CA ASP A 415 5.33 24.26 1.29
C ASP A 415 4.31 25.17 0.60
N ALA A 416 4.41 25.34 -0.72
CA ALA A 416 3.44 26.11 -1.48
C ALA A 416 2.04 25.47 -1.46
N CYS A 417 1.96 24.14 -1.61
CA CYS A 417 0.71 23.40 -1.52
C CYS A 417 0.06 23.55 -0.13
N TYR A 418 0.81 23.27 0.94
CA TYR A 418 0.31 23.40 2.30
C TYR A 418 -0.01 24.85 2.68
N ALA A 419 0.75 25.83 2.19
CA ALA A 419 0.43 27.24 2.43
C ALA A 419 -0.87 27.65 1.72
N THR A 420 -1.17 27.12 0.53
CA THR A 420 -2.47 27.33 -0.15
C THR A 420 -3.60 26.73 0.67
N ILE A 421 -3.45 25.48 1.14
CA ILE A 421 -4.47 24.81 1.96
C ILE A 421 -4.70 25.58 3.26
N LYS A 422 -3.62 25.99 3.93
CA LYS A 422 -3.64 26.75 5.18
C LYS A 422 -4.32 28.11 5.06
N ASP A 423 -4.15 28.81 3.95
CA ASP A 423 -4.78 30.12 3.72
C ASP A 423 -6.30 30.01 3.52
N GLY A 424 -6.80 28.85 3.07
CA GLY A 424 -8.22 28.53 3.01
C GLY A 424 -9.04 29.30 1.97
N LYS A 425 -8.42 30.19 1.18
CA LYS A 425 -9.13 31.05 0.21
C LYS A 425 -9.41 30.37 -1.12
N VAL A 426 -8.45 29.61 -1.61
CA VAL A 426 -8.54 28.87 -2.88
C VAL A 426 -8.45 27.39 -2.52
N LEU A 427 -9.60 26.77 -2.27
CA LEU A 427 -9.71 25.36 -1.92
C LEU A 427 -10.69 24.68 -2.88
N THR A 428 -10.38 23.44 -3.28
CA THR A 428 -11.31 22.58 -4.02
C THR A 428 -12.46 22.12 -3.13
N LYS A 429 -13.51 21.57 -3.75
CA LYS A 429 -14.76 21.21 -3.08
C LYS A 429 -14.59 20.17 -1.97
N ASP A 430 -13.74 19.18 -2.18
CA ASP A 430 -13.41 18.14 -1.19
C ASP A 430 -12.68 18.70 0.04
N LEU A 431 -11.97 19.83 -0.12
CA LEU A 431 -11.36 20.58 0.98
C LEU A 431 -12.30 21.63 1.59
N GLY A 432 -13.57 21.67 1.19
CA GLY A 432 -14.58 22.61 1.70
C GLY A 432 -14.64 23.97 1.01
N GLY A 433 -13.94 24.15 -0.12
CA GLY A 433 -14.02 25.37 -0.93
C GLY A 433 -14.90 25.24 -2.18
N ASN A 434 -14.73 26.17 -3.11
CA ASN A 434 -15.45 26.20 -4.39
C ASN A 434 -14.52 26.45 -5.60
N ALA A 435 -13.20 26.44 -5.37
CA ALA A 435 -12.23 26.67 -6.43
C ALA A 435 -12.17 25.48 -7.39
N LYS A 436 -11.89 25.79 -8.65
CA LYS A 436 -11.59 24.81 -9.68
C LYS A 436 -10.19 24.22 -9.52
N CYS A 437 -9.92 23.08 -10.17
CA CYS A 437 -8.60 22.48 -10.22
C CYS A 437 -7.56 23.47 -10.79
N SER A 438 -7.91 24.15 -11.88
CA SER A 438 -7.08 25.19 -12.50
C SER A 438 -6.79 26.38 -11.58
N GLU A 439 -7.79 26.87 -10.83
CA GLU A 439 -7.64 27.99 -9.89
C GLU A 439 -6.72 27.61 -8.70
N PHE A 440 -6.92 26.41 -8.15
CA PHE A 440 -6.08 25.86 -7.09
C PHE A 440 -4.62 25.71 -7.56
N THR A 441 -4.42 25.17 -8.77
CA THR A 441 -3.12 25.02 -9.41
C THR A 441 -2.43 26.37 -9.61
N ALA A 442 -3.15 27.37 -10.12
CA ALA A 442 -2.63 28.71 -10.36
C ALA A 442 -2.15 29.38 -9.05
N GLU A 443 -2.89 29.20 -7.95
CA GLU A 443 -2.50 29.74 -6.64
C GLU A 443 -1.24 29.05 -6.09
N ILE A 444 -1.12 27.72 -6.23
CA ILE A 444 0.12 27.00 -5.88
C ILE A 444 1.29 27.51 -6.74
N CYS A 445 1.12 27.60 -8.05
CA CYS A 445 2.12 28.15 -8.97
C CYS A 445 2.57 29.57 -8.57
N ARG A 446 1.63 30.43 -8.14
CA ARG A 446 1.93 31.78 -7.66
C ARG A 446 2.81 31.72 -6.41
N ARG A 447 2.49 30.88 -5.42
CA ARG A 447 3.28 30.72 -4.19
C ARG A 447 4.66 30.14 -4.43
N VAL A 448 4.76 29.14 -5.30
CA VAL A 448 6.03 28.56 -5.74
C VAL A 448 6.94 29.65 -6.33
N LYS A 449 6.42 30.55 -7.16
CA LYS A 449 7.20 31.65 -7.76
C LYS A 449 7.59 32.74 -6.76
N LEU A 450 6.84 32.93 -5.69
CA LEU A 450 7.13 33.91 -4.65
C LEU A 450 8.21 33.46 -3.65
N ALA A 451 8.45 32.16 -3.57
CA ALA A 451 9.53 31.59 -2.76
C ALA A 451 10.91 31.66 -3.47
N GLU A 452 11.08 32.54 -4.46
CA GLU A 452 12.35 32.81 -5.16
C GLU A 452 13.21 33.87 -4.43
#